data_AF-A0A7W2FAX7-F1
#
_entry.id   AF-A0A7W2FAX7-F1
#
_cell.length_a   1.000
_cell.length_b   1.000
_cell.length_c   1.000
_cell.angle_alpha   90.00
_cell.angle_beta   90.00
_cell.angle_gamma   90.00
#
_symmetry.space_group_name_H-M   'P 1'
#
loop_
_entity.id
_entity.type
_entity.pdbx_description
1 polymer ?
#
loop_
_entity_poly.entity_id
_entity_poly.type
_entity_poly.pdbx_seq_one_letter_code
_entity_poly.pdbx_strand_id
1 'polypeptide(L)'
;MKINKLLLTAALATLIAPAFAQSTTTPKVDARQERQEMRIEQGVNSGQLTARETLNLEKREAKIESDKEKAKADGKVTPQERAHLNKELDHTSNKIYRKKHNARTAG
;
A
#
# COMPACT_ATOMS: atom_id res chain seq x y z
N MET A 1 -47.64 54.26 18.42
CA MET A 1 -47.19 54.48 17.02
C MET A 1 -46.44 53.25 16.55
N LYS A 2 -46.59 52.89 15.28
CA LYS A 2 -46.27 51.60 14.66
C LYS A 2 -44.81 51.52 14.16
N ILE A 3 -44.20 50.33 14.33
CA ILE A 3 -43.22 49.61 13.47
C ILE A 3 -41.77 50.15 13.38
N ASN A 4 -40.77 49.25 13.51
CA ASN A 4 -39.72 49.03 12.49
C ASN A 4 -38.93 47.72 12.73
N LYS A 5 -38.99 46.83 11.73
CA LYS A 5 -38.19 45.61 11.59
C LYS A 5 -36.82 45.98 11.01
N LEU A 6 -35.73 45.44 11.55
CA LEU A 6 -34.45 45.34 10.84
C LEU A 6 -33.81 43.98 11.16
N LEU A 7 -34.01 43.07 10.21
CA LEU A 7 -33.33 41.78 10.10
C LEU A 7 -31.89 42.05 9.68
N LEU A 8 -30.92 41.73 10.54
CA LEU A 8 -29.51 41.65 10.16
C LEU A 8 -29.14 40.18 9.94
N THR A 9 -29.36 39.71 8.71
CA THR A 9 -28.88 38.42 8.24
C THR A 9 -27.39 38.54 7.93
N ALA A 10 -26.54 37.98 8.79
CA ALA A 10 -25.12 37.81 8.50
C ALA A 10 -24.97 36.71 7.42
N ALA A 11 -24.62 37.12 6.20
CA ALA A 11 -24.29 36.20 5.12
C ALA A 11 -22.90 35.58 5.38
N LEU A 12 -22.88 34.34 5.87
CA LEU A 12 -21.66 33.54 5.97
C LEU A 12 -21.35 32.95 4.59
N ALA A 13 -20.44 33.57 3.85
CA ALA A 13 -19.95 33.03 2.59
C ALA A 13 -19.00 31.85 2.86
N THR A 14 -19.53 30.63 2.87
CA THR A 14 -18.70 29.41 2.88
C THR A 14 -18.10 29.19 1.50
N LEU A 15 -16.80 29.46 1.38
CA LEU A 15 -15.99 29.02 0.24
C LEU A 15 -15.93 27.49 0.24
N ILE A 16 -16.79 26.84 -0.55
CA ILE A 16 -16.69 25.41 -0.82
C ILE A 16 -15.59 25.24 -1.88
N ALA A 17 -14.37 24.94 -1.43
CA ALA A 17 -13.32 24.48 -2.34
C ALA A 17 -13.70 23.11 -2.91
N PRO A 18 -13.47 22.84 -4.21
CA PRO A 18 -13.75 21.52 -4.78
C PRO A 18 -12.79 20.51 -4.16
N ALA A 19 -13.34 19.55 -3.42
CA ALA A 19 -12.61 18.37 -2.98
C ALA A 19 -12.24 17.54 -4.22
N PHE A 20 -10.99 17.68 -4.70
CA PHE A 20 -10.45 16.75 -5.69
C PHE A 20 -10.51 15.34 -5.10
N ALA A 21 -11.10 14.39 -5.85
CA ALA A 21 -11.19 13.00 -5.46
C ALA A 21 -9.79 12.45 -5.13
N GLN A 22 -9.51 12.27 -3.85
CA GLN A 22 -8.26 11.76 -3.33
C GLN A 22 -8.21 10.23 -3.51
N SER A 23 -7.54 9.75 -4.56
CA SER A 23 -7.40 8.32 -4.84
C SER A 23 -6.28 7.69 -4.00
N THR A 24 -6.66 6.93 -2.97
CA THR A 24 -5.76 6.11 -2.13
C THR A 24 -5.52 4.71 -2.68
N THR A 25 -6.15 4.33 -3.80
CA THR A 25 -6.11 2.96 -4.30
C THR A 25 -4.78 2.63 -5.00
N THR A 26 -4.30 1.40 -4.77
CA THR A 26 -3.02 0.90 -5.28
C THR A 26 -3.16 -0.46 -5.97
N PRO A 27 -4.13 -0.66 -6.88
CA PRO A 27 -4.52 -2.00 -7.35
C PRO A 27 -3.37 -2.80 -7.97
N LYS A 28 -2.42 -2.14 -8.65
CA LYS A 28 -1.24 -2.81 -9.21
C LYS A 28 -0.25 -3.29 -8.14
N VAL A 29 -0.09 -2.53 -7.04
CA VAL A 29 0.77 -2.91 -5.90
C VAL A 29 0.14 -4.09 -5.18
N ASP A 30 -1.17 -4.02 -4.92
CA ASP A 30 -1.93 -5.07 -4.24
C ASP A 30 -1.85 -6.40 -5.01
N ALA A 31 -2.13 -6.38 -6.32
CA ALA A 31 -2.01 -7.58 -7.17
C ALA A 31 -0.58 -8.13 -7.27
N ARG A 32 0.44 -7.29 -7.03
CA ARG A 32 1.84 -7.74 -7.01
C ARG A 32 2.20 -8.41 -5.68
N GLN A 33 1.73 -7.89 -4.55
CA GLN A 33 1.90 -8.54 -3.24
C GLN A 33 1.25 -9.91 -3.24
N GLU A 34 0.00 -10.03 -3.72
CA GLU A 34 -0.71 -11.31 -3.84
C GLU A 34 0.09 -12.35 -4.67
N ARG A 35 0.66 -11.94 -5.80
CA ARG A 35 1.53 -12.82 -6.60
C ARG A 35 2.82 -13.22 -5.89
N GLN A 36 3.35 -12.38 -5.02
CA GLN A 36 4.52 -12.71 -4.23
C GLN A 36 4.17 -13.71 -3.13
N GLU A 37 3.05 -13.53 -2.44
CA GLU A 37 2.53 -14.47 -1.45
C GLU A 37 2.31 -15.86 -2.05
N MET A 38 1.63 -15.95 -3.20
CA MET A 38 1.46 -17.23 -3.91
C MET A 38 2.79 -17.91 -4.23
N ARG A 39 3.85 -17.14 -4.55
CA ARG A 39 5.18 -17.70 -4.85
C ARG A 39 5.90 -18.17 -3.59
N ILE A 40 5.70 -17.49 -2.46
CA ILE A 40 6.22 -17.88 -1.14
C ILE A 40 5.52 -19.17 -0.71
N GLU A 41 4.19 -19.20 -0.76
CA GLU A 41 3.38 -20.39 -0.43
C GLU A 41 3.78 -21.58 -1.30
N GLN A 42 3.89 -21.41 -2.63
CA GLN A 42 4.38 -22.45 -3.52
C GLN A 42 5.79 -22.94 -3.10
N GLY A 43 6.67 -22.01 -2.71
CA GLY A 43 8.02 -22.34 -2.26
C GLY A 43 8.03 -23.15 -0.96
N VAL A 44 7.12 -22.84 -0.03
CA VAL A 44 6.91 -23.61 1.21
C VAL A 44 6.36 -24.99 0.89
N ASN A 45 5.28 -25.08 0.11
CA ASN A 45 4.61 -26.33 -0.22
C ASN A 45 5.51 -27.30 -1.02
N SER A 46 6.41 -26.77 -1.85
CA SER A 46 7.38 -27.57 -2.61
C SER A 46 8.68 -27.86 -1.86
N GLY A 47 8.87 -27.33 -0.65
CA GLY A 47 10.12 -27.44 0.10
C GLY A 47 11.29 -26.63 -0.46
N GLN A 48 11.05 -25.76 -1.46
CA GLN A 48 12.04 -24.86 -2.04
C GLN A 48 12.41 -23.68 -1.10
N LEU A 49 11.60 -23.42 -0.07
CA LEU A 49 11.86 -22.40 0.93
C LEU A 49 11.92 -23.04 2.31
N THR A 50 13.01 -22.76 3.03
CA THR A 50 13.12 -23.11 4.45
C THR A 50 12.25 -22.19 5.31
N ALA A 51 11.82 -22.64 6.49
CA ALA A 51 11.04 -21.82 7.43
C ALA A 51 11.72 -20.46 7.75
N ARG A 52 13.05 -20.47 7.89
CA ARG A 52 13.82 -19.24 8.13
C ARG A 52 13.79 -18.28 6.94
N GLU A 53 13.78 -18.80 5.72
CA GLU A 53 13.70 -18.01 4.49
C GLU A 53 12.30 -17.45 4.28
N THR A 54 11.28 -18.27 4.47
CA THR A 54 9.87 -17.84 4.49
C THR A 54 9.69 -16.68 5.46
N LEU A 55 10.08 -16.85 6.73
CA LEU A 55 10.00 -15.77 7.74
C LEU A 55 10.71 -14.47 7.30
N ASN A 56 11.82 -14.57 6.57
CA ASN A 56 12.55 -13.40 6.07
C ASN A 56 11.91 -12.76 4.83
N LEU A 57 11.09 -13.50 4.07
CA LEU A 57 10.30 -13.00 2.95
C LEU A 57 9.01 -12.35 3.47
N GLU A 58 8.30 -13.01 4.39
CA GLU A 58 7.13 -12.46 5.10
C GLU A 58 7.41 -11.11 5.76
N LYS A 59 8.54 -11.01 6.47
CA LYS A 59 8.97 -9.73 7.07
C LYS A 59 9.15 -8.60 6.05
N ARG A 60 9.45 -8.93 4.79
CA ARG A 60 9.58 -7.93 3.73
C ARG A 60 8.23 -7.53 3.16
N GLU A 61 7.34 -8.49 2.92
CA GLU A 61 5.97 -8.21 2.49
C GLU A 61 5.24 -7.35 3.55
N ALA A 62 5.39 -7.69 4.84
CA ALA A 62 4.85 -6.88 5.93
C ALA A 62 5.42 -5.45 5.98
N LYS A 63 6.71 -5.26 5.66
CA LYS A 63 7.30 -3.92 5.54
C LYS A 63 6.68 -3.14 4.38
N ILE A 64 6.52 -3.77 3.21
CA ILE A 64 5.88 -3.15 2.03
C ILE A 64 4.44 -2.77 2.35
N GLU A 65 3.72 -3.61 3.10
CA GLU A 65 2.37 -3.30 3.56
C GLU A 65 2.34 -2.04 4.44
N SER A 66 3.21 -1.98 5.45
CA SER A 66 3.35 -0.77 6.30
C SER A 66 3.69 0.48 5.47
N ASP A 67 4.56 0.37 4.48
CA ASP A 67 4.95 1.52 3.66
C ASP A 67 3.83 1.93 2.70
N LYS A 68 3.01 0.97 2.24
CA LYS A 68 1.78 1.24 1.50
C LYS A 68 0.73 1.95 2.36
N GLU A 69 0.57 1.55 3.62
CA GLU A 69 -0.31 2.23 4.57
C GLU A 69 0.14 3.68 4.82
N LYS A 70 1.46 3.90 5.02
CA LYS A 70 2.02 5.25 5.16
C LYS A 70 1.77 6.11 3.93
N ALA A 71 1.97 5.55 2.72
CA ALA A 71 1.69 6.25 1.47
C ALA A 71 0.20 6.57 1.28
N LYS A 72 -0.71 5.88 1.98
CA LYS A 72 -2.15 6.16 1.96
C LYS A 72 -2.58 7.15 3.05
N ALA A 73 -1.73 7.44 4.03
CA ALA A 73 -2.08 8.17 5.24
C ALA A 73 -2.45 9.65 4.99
N ASP A 74 -1.86 10.28 3.98
CA ASP A 74 -2.18 11.66 3.55
C ASP A 74 -3.42 11.74 2.63
N GLY A 75 -4.07 10.58 2.40
CA GLY A 75 -5.22 10.43 1.54
C GLY A 75 -4.89 10.29 0.06
N LYS A 76 -3.64 10.30 -0.38
CA LYS A 76 -3.32 10.13 -1.82
C LYS A 76 -1.98 9.43 -2.02
N VAL A 77 -1.95 8.44 -2.91
CA VAL A 77 -0.67 7.82 -3.29
C VAL A 77 -0.07 8.55 -4.49
N THR A 78 1.00 9.31 -4.23
CA THR A 78 1.73 10.06 -5.25
C THR A 78 2.46 9.13 -6.24
N PRO A 79 2.83 9.62 -7.44
CA PRO A 79 3.65 8.86 -8.37
C PRO A 79 5.00 8.41 -7.78
N GLN A 80 5.62 9.26 -6.95
CA GLN A 80 6.90 8.97 -6.29
C GLN A 80 6.76 7.84 -5.27
N GLU A 81 5.74 7.87 -4.42
CA GLU A 81 5.46 6.78 -3.47
C GLU A 81 5.13 5.48 -4.18
N ARG A 82 4.34 5.55 -5.25
CA ARG A 82 4.04 4.38 -6.09
C ARG A 82 5.32 3.81 -6.73
N ALA A 83 6.24 4.65 -7.18
CA ALA A 83 7.52 4.21 -7.71
C ALA A 83 8.39 3.56 -6.62
N HIS A 84 8.39 4.12 -5.40
CA HIS A 84 9.07 3.55 -4.25
C HIS A 84 8.54 2.14 -3.92
N LEU A 85 7.22 1.99 -3.77
CA LEU A 85 6.58 0.69 -3.52
C LEU A 85 6.90 -0.33 -4.61
N ASN A 86 6.85 0.08 -5.88
CA ASN A 86 7.20 -0.81 -6.99
C ASN A 86 8.66 -1.29 -6.92
N LYS A 87 9.59 -0.41 -6.55
CA LYS A 87 11.00 -0.78 -6.38
C LYS A 87 11.20 -1.77 -5.24
N GLU A 88 10.48 -1.61 -4.14
CA GLU A 88 10.52 -2.58 -3.03
C GLU A 88 9.96 -3.94 -3.46
N LEU A 89 8.82 -3.96 -4.17
CA LEU A 89 8.23 -5.17 -4.74
C LEU A 89 9.18 -5.87 -5.74
N ASP A 90 9.92 -5.13 -6.56
CA ASP A 90 10.90 -5.70 -7.50
C ASP A 90 12.04 -6.39 -6.74
N HIS A 91 12.56 -5.74 -5.71
CA HIS A 91 13.62 -6.29 -4.88
C HIS A 91 13.16 -7.55 -4.13
N THR A 92 11.96 -7.52 -3.56
CA THR A 92 11.39 -8.68 -2.86
C THR A 92 11.12 -9.82 -3.84
N SER A 93 10.60 -9.54 -5.04
CA SER A 93 10.38 -10.56 -6.08
C SER A 93 11.68 -11.27 -6.49
N ASN A 94 12.76 -10.52 -6.66
CA ASN A 94 14.09 -11.06 -6.96
C ASN A 94 14.63 -11.91 -5.80
N LYS A 95 14.36 -11.50 -4.55
CA LYS A 95 14.72 -12.31 -3.37
C LYS A 95 13.94 -13.60 -3.31
N ILE A 96 12.62 -13.58 -3.56
CA ILE A 96 11.80 -14.79 -3.63
C ILE A 96 12.36 -15.74 -4.68
N TYR A 97 12.67 -15.23 -5.89
CA TYR A 97 13.25 -16.04 -6.95
C TYR A 97 14.57 -16.67 -6.50
N ARG A 98 15.52 -15.86 -6.01
CA ARG A 98 16.82 -16.37 -5.57
C ARG A 98 16.67 -17.39 -4.44
N LYS A 99 15.77 -17.17 -3.49
CA LYS A 99 15.56 -18.08 -2.37
C LYS A 99 15.00 -19.42 -2.80
N LYS A 100 14.01 -19.45 -3.69
CA LYS A 100 13.47 -20.70 -4.25
C LYS A 100 14.49 -21.53 -5.05
N HIS A 101 15.58 -20.91 -5.52
CA HIS A 101 16.59 -21.56 -6.38
C HIS A 101 17.97 -21.68 -5.73
N ASN A 102 18.12 -21.41 -4.42
CA ASN A 102 19.45 -21.32 -3.79
C ASN A 102 20.04 -22.66 -3.29
N ALA A 103 19.55 -23.78 -3.81
CA ALA A 103 19.89 -25.15 -3.42
C ALA A 103 19.65 -25.51 -1.93
N ARG A 104 19.15 -24.58 -1.10
CA ARG A 104 18.69 -24.89 0.26
C ARG A 104 17.24 -25.36 0.15
N THR A 105 16.95 -26.54 0.63
CA THR A 105 15.59 -27.06 0.75
C THR A 105 15.18 -27.09 2.21
N ALA A 106 13.87 -27.03 2.46
CA ALA A 106 13.33 -27.43 3.75
C ALA A 106 13.71 -28.91 3.95
N GLY A 107 14.65 -29.15 4.87
CA GLY A 107 15.03 -30.48 5.35
C GLY A 107 14.25 -30.82 6.60
#